data_AF-A0A6H5FTJ4-F1
#
_entry.id   AF-A0A6H5FTJ4-F1
#
_cell.length_a   1.000
_cell.length_b   1.000
_cell.length_c   1.000
_cell.angle_alpha   90.00
_cell.angle_beta   90.00
_cell.angle_gamma   90.00
#
_symmetry.space_group_name_H-M   'P 1'
#
loop_
_entity.id
_entity.type
_entity.pdbx_description
1 polymer ?
#
loop_
_entity_poly.entity_id
_entity_poly.type
_entity_poly.pdbx_seq_one_letter_code
_entity_poly.pdbx_strand_id
1 'polypeptide(L)'
;KPCEGTTFCDRLKCSIGKWGTNRGSGKKPEWSKMEGDFKWRLGELLNGMKNDTYQDAVQQHCNEWNGGDAHSVANKTACRMVAAGLHHISTIKRDYSKGGSDPDNNPFDHQELRKLLSCLWLKRIIEEMKEKSIICDIEPGIKAATKAWSTIKGKCTKEPCIDCNLENLDNYENCQIGKDNDDVKPKLNELLTGEKEPEVERTLTPITEEKGNSSSSLCPRLQCLASRVKQAQASGTPNA
;
A
#
# COMPACT_ATOMS: atom_id res chain seq x y z
N LYS A 1 21.57 -9.39 9.19
CA LYS A 1 21.33 -9.99 7.85
C LYS A 1 19.88 -9.75 7.47
N PRO A 2 19.53 -9.48 6.20
CA PRO A 2 18.14 -9.45 5.75
C PRO A 2 17.39 -10.74 6.06
N CYS A 3 16.07 -10.70 6.11
CA CYS A 3 15.25 -11.91 6.22
C CYS A 3 15.21 -12.65 4.89
N GLU A 4 15.68 -13.89 4.90
CA GLU A 4 15.57 -14.80 3.78
C GLU A 4 14.21 -15.51 3.83
N GLY A 5 13.59 -15.75 2.68
CA GLY A 5 12.26 -16.35 2.57
C GLY A 5 11.72 -16.30 1.15
N THR A 6 11.00 -17.35 0.76
CA THR A 6 10.40 -17.50 -0.58
C THR A 6 9.14 -16.67 -0.73
N THR A 7 8.41 -16.40 0.35
CA THR A 7 7.16 -15.63 0.34
C THR A 7 7.27 -14.30 1.10
N PHE A 8 6.34 -13.39 0.84
CA PHE A 8 6.18 -12.16 1.62
C PHE A 8 5.94 -12.46 3.11
N CYS A 9 5.08 -13.45 3.41
CA CYS A 9 4.71 -13.80 4.78
C CYS A 9 5.92 -14.34 5.58
N ASP A 10 6.77 -15.16 4.96
CA ASP A 10 7.98 -15.69 5.62
C ASP A 10 8.93 -14.55 5.99
N ARG A 11 9.11 -13.59 5.09
CA ARG A 11 9.93 -12.40 5.34
C ARG A 11 9.33 -11.54 6.44
N LEU A 12 8.01 -11.31 6.41
CA LEU A 12 7.31 -10.56 7.45
C LEU A 12 7.47 -11.22 8.84
N LYS A 13 7.21 -12.53 8.94
CA LYS A 13 7.39 -13.31 10.19
C LYS A 13 8.83 -13.21 10.70
N CYS A 14 9.81 -13.34 9.82
CA CYS A 14 11.21 -13.21 10.19
C CYS A 14 11.54 -11.79 10.69
N SER A 15 11.10 -10.73 10.00
CA SER A 15 11.38 -9.36 10.38
C SER A 15 10.70 -8.98 11.69
N ILE A 16 9.46 -9.45 11.92
CA ILE A 16 8.76 -9.35 13.21
C ILE A 16 9.54 -10.05 14.32
N GLY A 17 10.05 -11.26 14.06
CA GLY A 17 10.81 -12.01 15.07
C GLY A 17 12.13 -11.34 15.46
N LYS A 18 12.82 -10.69 14.50
CA LYS A 18 13.99 -9.85 14.78
C LYS A 18 13.61 -8.61 15.58
N TRP A 19 12.57 -7.89 15.16
CA TRP A 19 12.04 -6.72 15.86
C TRP A 19 11.70 -7.05 17.33
N GLY A 20 11.06 -8.19 17.58
CA GLY A 20 10.68 -8.63 18.92
C GLY A 20 11.89 -9.03 19.76
N THR A 21 12.87 -9.73 19.16
CA THR A 21 14.12 -10.09 19.85
C THR A 21 14.91 -8.86 20.27
N ASN A 22 15.04 -7.86 19.39
CA ASN A 22 15.78 -6.62 19.65
C ASN A 22 15.13 -5.75 20.75
N ARG A 23 13.84 -5.99 21.05
CA ARG A 23 13.04 -5.27 22.06
C ARG A 23 12.69 -6.11 23.29
N GLY A 24 13.30 -7.28 23.46
CA GLY A 24 13.02 -8.16 24.61
C GLY A 24 11.60 -8.77 24.63
N SER A 25 10.89 -8.74 23.49
CA SER A 25 9.54 -9.31 23.33
C SER A 25 9.55 -10.73 22.72
N GLY A 26 10.74 -11.32 22.50
CA GLY A 26 10.93 -12.65 21.93
C GLY A 26 10.76 -12.72 20.41
N LYS A 27 10.98 -13.92 19.84
CA LYS A 27 10.89 -14.16 18.38
C LYS A 27 9.47 -14.16 17.81
N LYS A 28 8.48 -14.19 18.69
CA LYS A 28 7.05 -14.14 18.36
C LYS A 28 6.38 -13.16 19.34
N PRO A 29 6.57 -11.84 19.14
CA PRO A 29 5.93 -10.85 20.00
C PRO A 29 4.40 -10.92 19.87
N GLU A 30 3.69 -10.54 20.93
CA GLU A 30 2.23 -10.39 20.92
C GLU A 30 1.82 -9.21 20.02
N TRP A 31 0.65 -9.29 19.37
CA TRP A 31 0.13 -8.23 18.50
C TRP A 31 0.10 -6.86 19.18
N SER A 32 -0.35 -6.80 20.45
CA SER A 32 -0.44 -5.57 21.23
C SER A 32 0.90 -4.82 21.38
N LYS A 33 2.03 -5.53 21.26
CA LYS A 33 3.37 -4.92 21.28
C LYS A 33 3.74 -4.28 19.95
N MET A 34 3.20 -4.79 18.83
CA MET A 34 3.51 -4.36 17.47
C MET A 34 2.47 -3.40 16.88
N GLU A 35 1.25 -3.37 17.43
CA GLU A 35 0.13 -2.58 16.90
C GLU A 35 0.51 -1.12 16.63
N GLY A 36 1.30 -0.51 17.51
CA GLY A 36 1.81 0.85 17.33
C GLY A 36 2.68 1.03 16.07
N ASP A 37 3.57 0.08 15.76
CA ASP A 37 4.38 0.10 14.54
C ASP A 37 3.50 -0.03 13.29
N PHE A 38 2.47 -0.89 13.33
CA PHE A 38 1.50 -1.01 12.25
C PHE A 38 0.72 0.29 12.03
N LYS A 39 0.17 0.89 13.10
CA LYS A 39 -0.55 2.18 13.05
C LYS A 39 0.32 3.31 12.52
N TRP A 40 1.54 3.44 13.03
CA TRP A 40 2.48 4.47 12.59
C TRP A 40 2.80 4.30 11.10
N ARG A 41 3.03 3.06 10.65
CA ARG A 41 3.33 2.82 9.24
C ARG A 41 2.17 3.05 8.30
N LEU A 42 0.93 2.81 8.73
CA LEU A 42 -0.26 3.19 7.98
C LEU A 42 -0.29 4.70 7.75
N GLY A 43 -0.23 5.50 8.83
CA GLY A 43 -0.33 6.97 8.71
C GLY A 43 0.73 7.57 7.79
N GLU A 44 1.96 7.10 7.92
CA GLU A 44 3.06 7.53 7.08
C GLU A 44 2.91 7.10 5.61
N LEU A 45 2.36 5.91 5.33
CA LEU A 45 2.06 5.51 3.96
C LEU A 45 0.96 6.39 3.37
N LEU A 46 -0.13 6.63 4.10
CA LEU A 46 -1.23 7.50 3.66
C LEU A 46 -0.72 8.90 3.32
N ASN A 47 0.20 9.44 4.13
CA ASN A 47 0.88 10.70 3.83
C ASN A 47 1.73 10.61 2.56
N GLY A 48 2.50 9.53 2.37
CA GLY A 48 3.27 9.29 1.16
C GLY A 48 2.42 9.23 -0.10
N MET A 49 1.23 8.62 -0.05
CA MET A 49 0.30 8.54 -1.19
C MET A 49 -0.28 9.91 -1.61
N LYS A 50 -0.43 10.84 -0.66
CA LYS A 50 -0.95 12.20 -0.90
C LYS A 50 0.13 13.25 -1.14
N ASN A 51 1.40 12.90 -0.95
CA ASN A 51 2.47 13.88 -1.01
C ASN A 51 2.69 14.34 -2.46
N ASP A 52 2.50 15.63 -2.72
CA ASP A 52 2.62 16.21 -4.06
C ASP A 52 4.01 15.99 -4.67
N THR A 53 5.07 16.14 -3.89
CA THR A 53 6.46 15.88 -4.36
C THR A 53 6.63 14.44 -4.82
N TYR A 54 6.04 13.47 -4.12
CA TYR A 54 6.08 12.07 -4.53
C TYR A 54 5.20 11.78 -5.74
N GLN A 55 4.02 12.39 -5.84
CA GLN A 55 3.17 12.25 -7.02
C GLN A 55 3.82 12.86 -8.27
N ASP A 56 4.47 14.02 -8.15
CA ASP A 56 5.20 14.66 -9.24
C ASP A 56 6.41 13.81 -9.69
N ALA A 57 7.12 13.18 -8.74
CA ALA A 57 8.27 12.34 -9.03
C ALA A 57 7.95 11.04 -9.80
N VAL A 58 6.66 10.66 -9.86
CA VAL A 58 6.19 9.43 -10.52
C VAL A 58 5.15 9.70 -11.60
N GLN A 59 4.79 10.96 -11.87
CA GLN A 59 3.70 11.31 -12.76
C GLN A 59 3.83 10.73 -14.17
N GLN A 60 5.07 10.57 -14.65
CA GLN A 60 5.37 10.00 -15.97
C GLN A 60 4.84 8.57 -16.14
N HIS A 61 4.66 7.84 -15.05
CA HIS A 61 4.12 6.48 -15.04
C HIS A 61 2.59 6.43 -15.20
N CYS A 62 1.92 7.58 -15.14
CA CYS A 62 0.46 7.72 -15.18
C CYS A 62 -0.02 8.53 -16.40
N ASN A 63 0.80 8.62 -17.45
CA ASN A 63 0.53 9.43 -18.64
C ASN A 63 -0.48 8.80 -19.61
N GLU A 64 -0.82 7.52 -19.44
CA GLU A 64 -1.85 6.82 -20.24
C GLU A 64 -3.22 7.51 -20.13
N TRP A 65 -3.48 8.19 -19.01
CA TRP A 65 -4.71 8.93 -18.77
C TRP A 65 -4.51 10.43 -18.92
N ASN A 66 -5.16 10.99 -19.95
CA ASN A 66 -5.11 12.41 -20.28
C ASN A 66 -6.11 13.26 -19.49
N GLY A 67 -7.04 12.66 -18.74
CA GLY A 67 -8.06 13.37 -17.97
C GLY A 67 -9.23 13.89 -18.81
N GLY A 68 -9.43 13.37 -20.02
CA GLY A 68 -10.50 13.81 -20.92
C GLY A 68 -11.91 13.39 -20.51
N ASP A 69 -12.05 12.41 -19.62
CA ASP A 69 -13.32 11.94 -19.06
C ASP A 69 -13.16 11.44 -17.62
N ALA A 70 -14.28 11.16 -16.93
CA ALA A 70 -14.27 10.73 -15.53
C ALA A 70 -13.53 9.41 -15.28
N HIS A 71 -13.54 8.47 -16.25
CA HIS A 71 -12.80 7.22 -16.14
C HIS A 71 -11.29 7.48 -16.20
N SER A 72 -10.86 8.36 -17.12
CA SER A 72 -9.48 8.81 -17.28
C SER A 72 -8.99 9.50 -16.02
N VAL A 73 -9.77 10.43 -15.46
CA VAL A 73 -9.39 11.12 -14.22
C VAL A 73 -9.28 10.12 -13.05
N ALA A 74 -10.27 9.24 -12.86
CA ALA A 74 -10.24 8.25 -11.78
C ALA A 74 -8.99 7.35 -11.83
N ASN A 75 -8.63 6.86 -13.02
CA ASN A 75 -7.46 6.01 -13.19
C ASN A 75 -6.15 6.77 -13.03
N LYS A 76 -6.09 8.02 -13.51
CA LYS A 76 -4.93 8.88 -13.28
C LYS A 76 -4.70 9.13 -11.80
N THR A 77 -5.76 9.43 -11.06
CA THR A 77 -5.73 9.65 -9.61
C THR A 77 -5.26 8.39 -8.88
N ALA A 78 -5.87 7.23 -9.17
CA ALA A 78 -5.46 5.96 -8.58
C ALA A 78 -3.99 5.62 -8.87
N CYS A 79 -3.55 5.78 -10.12
CA CYS A 79 -2.17 5.55 -10.52
C CYS A 79 -1.20 6.44 -9.72
N ARG A 80 -1.47 7.75 -9.64
CA ARG A 80 -0.60 8.71 -8.93
C ARG A 80 -0.50 8.38 -7.45
N MET A 81 -1.62 8.10 -6.78
CA MET A 81 -1.64 7.75 -5.36
C MET A 81 -0.84 6.47 -5.07
N VAL A 82 -1.05 5.41 -5.86
CA VAL A 82 -0.35 4.13 -5.67
C VAL A 82 1.14 4.26 -6.00
N ALA A 83 1.48 4.93 -7.11
CA ALA A 83 2.87 5.13 -7.50
C ALA A 83 3.63 6.01 -6.48
N ALA A 84 2.97 7.01 -5.89
CA ALA A 84 3.54 7.83 -4.81
C ALA A 84 3.74 7.00 -3.53
N GLY A 85 2.80 6.11 -3.18
CA GLY A 85 2.97 5.14 -2.11
C GLY A 85 4.18 4.22 -2.33
N LEU A 86 4.34 3.67 -3.54
CA LEU A 86 5.52 2.87 -3.92
C LEU A 86 6.80 3.70 -3.85
N HIS A 87 6.76 4.96 -4.29
CA HIS A 87 7.91 5.86 -4.21
C HIS A 87 8.31 6.12 -2.76
N HIS A 88 7.36 6.45 -1.89
CA HIS A 88 7.58 6.57 -0.44
C HIS A 88 8.23 5.31 0.13
N ILE A 89 7.72 4.12 -0.21
CA ILE A 89 8.32 2.85 0.24
C ILE A 89 9.78 2.70 -0.23
N SER A 90 10.09 3.09 -1.47
CA SER A 90 11.44 3.03 -2.03
C SER A 90 12.43 3.97 -1.33
N THR A 91 11.95 5.09 -0.78
CA THR A 91 12.77 6.11 -0.13
C THR A 91 12.92 5.89 1.37
N ILE A 92 12.22 4.92 1.98
CA ILE A 92 12.44 4.51 3.38
C ILE A 92 13.91 4.09 3.55
N LYS A 93 14.67 4.95 4.23
CA LYS A 93 16.07 4.74 4.59
C LYS A 93 16.23 4.97 6.09
N ARG A 94 17.10 4.20 6.74
CA ARG A 94 17.57 4.51 8.09
C ARG A 94 19.06 4.80 8.04
N ASP A 95 19.46 5.89 8.66
CA ASP A 95 20.86 6.17 8.98
C ASP A 95 21.15 5.64 10.38
N TYR A 96 22.30 4.96 10.51
CA TYR A 96 22.80 4.46 11.78
C TYR A 96 23.71 5.52 12.42
N SER A 97 23.46 5.87 13.67
CA SER A 97 24.44 6.57 14.51
C SER A 97 24.87 5.65 15.66
N LYS A 98 26.18 5.36 15.71
CA LYS A 98 26.78 4.60 16.81
C LYS A 98 26.79 5.49 18.06
N GLY A 99 26.09 5.09 19.12
CA GLY A 99 26.04 5.85 20.39
C GLY A 99 24.95 6.93 20.46
N GLY A 100 24.06 7.03 19.46
CA GLY A 100 22.81 7.78 19.61
C GLY A 100 21.82 7.00 20.46
N SER A 101 21.03 7.69 21.27
CA SER A 101 19.82 7.15 21.90
C SER A 101 18.74 6.94 20.82
N ASP A 102 18.99 6.02 19.89
CA ASP A 102 17.92 5.57 18.99
C ASP A 102 17.09 4.58 19.81
N PRO A 103 15.82 4.88 20.14
CA PRO A 103 14.94 3.98 20.90
C PRO A 103 14.73 2.62 20.21
N ASP A 104 15.24 2.46 18.99
CA ASP A 104 15.05 1.32 18.12
C ASP A 104 16.10 0.19 18.27
N ASN A 105 17.21 0.33 19.00
CA ASN A 105 18.22 -0.73 19.25
C ASN A 105 18.88 -1.44 18.02
N ASN A 106 18.34 -1.38 16.78
CA ASN A 106 19.00 -1.80 15.52
C ASN A 106 18.31 -1.23 14.25
N PRO A 107 18.87 -0.21 13.58
CA PRO A 107 18.24 0.44 12.42
C PRO A 107 18.03 -0.43 11.16
N PHE A 108 18.81 -1.51 10.95
CA PHE A 108 18.73 -2.34 9.74
C PHE A 108 17.51 -3.27 9.73
N ASP A 109 17.24 -3.96 10.83
CA ASP A 109 16.06 -4.84 10.96
C ASP A 109 14.76 -4.01 10.90
N HIS A 110 14.85 -2.73 11.27
CA HIS A 110 13.73 -1.80 11.26
C HIS A 110 13.44 -1.30 9.86
N GLN A 111 14.46 -1.11 9.02
CA GLN A 111 14.23 -0.71 7.63
C GLN A 111 13.46 -1.80 6.87
N GLU A 112 13.85 -3.07 7.04
CA GLU A 112 13.16 -4.19 6.40
C GLU A 112 11.70 -4.28 6.83
N LEU A 113 11.45 -4.30 8.15
CA LEU A 113 10.10 -4.37 8.69
C LEU A 113 9.26 -3.17 8.24
N ARG A 114 9.78 -1.93 8.32
CA ARG A 114 9.04 -0.73 7.90
C ARG A 114 8.64 -0.77 6.44
N LYS A 115 9.52 -1.25 5.56
CA LYS A 115 9.19 -1.42 4.15
C LYS A 115 8.13 -2.50 3.96
N LEU A 116 8.26 -3.66 4.63
CA LEU A 116 7.30 -4.76 4.52
C LEU A 116 5.91 -4.32 5.01
N LEU A 117 5.84 -3.68 6.18
CA LEU A 117 4.59 -3.12 6.71
C LEU A 117 3.99 -2.07 5.78
N SER A 118 4.81 -1.20 5.19
CA SER A 118 4.30 -0.19 4.25
C SER A 118 3.81 -0.82 2.94
N CYS A 119 4.45 -1.88 2.46
CA CYS A 119 3.99 -2.63 1.28
C CYS A 119 2.67 -3.37 1.54
N LEU A 120 2.57 -4.01 2.71
CA LEU A 120 1.36 -4.65 3.20
C LEU A 120 0.20 -3.66 3.31
N TRP A 121 0.45 -2.50 3.90
CA TRP A 121 -0.55 -1.44 3.99
C TRP A 121 -0.95 -0.91 2.63
N LEU A 122 -0.01 -0.73 1.71
CA LEU A 122 -0.33 -0.26 0.36
C LEU A 122 -1.23 -1.25 -0.36
N LYS A 123 -0.97 -2.55 -0.22
CA LYS A 123 -1.84 -3.59 -0.74
C LYS A 123 -3.26 -3.48 -0.17
N ARG A 124 -3.40 -3.39 1.16
CA ARG A 124 -4.72 -3.28 1.80
C ARG A 124 -5.45 -1.99 1.44
N ILE A 125 -4.76 -0.84 1.39
CA ILE A 125 -5.36 0.43 0.97
C ILE A 125 -5.79 0.41 -0.50
N ILE A 126 -5.08 -0.32 -1.36
CA ILE A 126 -5.51 -0.53 -2.76
C ILE A 126 -6.83 -1.32 -2.81
N GLU A 127 -7.02 -2.30 -1.95
CA GLU A 127 -8.30 -3.02 -1.84
C GLU A 127 -9.42 -2.06 -1.40
N GLU A 128 -9.18 -1.23 -0.37
CA GLU A 128 -10.12 -0.18 0.05
C GLU A 128 -10.44 0.82 -1.08
N MET A 129 -9.44 1.22 -1.88
CA MET A 129 -9.64 2.07 -3.05
C MET A 129 -10.59 1.42 -4.05
N LYS A 130 -10.43 0.11 -4.32
CA LYS A 130 -11.30 -0.63 -5.25
C LYS A 130 -12.71 -0.79 -4.70
N GLU A 131 -12.84 -1.15 -3.43
CA GLU A 131 -14.13 -1.31 -2.74
C GLU A 131 -14.93 0.00 -2.72
N LYS A 132 -14.25 1.13 -2.47
CA LYS A 132 -14.90 2.45 -2.39
C LYS A 132 -15.06 3.15 -3.75
N SER A 133 -14.34 2.74 -4.79
CA SER A 133 -14.54 3.23 -6.17
C SER A 133 -15.69 2.49 -6.86
N ILE A 134 -16.91 2.70 -6.35
CA ILE A 134 -18.09 1.89 -6.68
C ILE A 134 -18.49 1.99 -8.15
N ILE A 135 -18.21 3.09 -8.86
CA ILE A 135 -18.67 3.31 -10.24
C ILE A 135 -17.50 3.25 -11.22
N CYS A 136 -16.41 3.94 -10.92
CA CYS A 136 -15.23 3.98 -11.77
C CYS A 136 -14.36 2.76 -11.51
N ASP A 137 -14.12 1.98 -12.56
CA ASP A 137 -13.05 0.98 -12.52
C ASP A 137 -11.69 1.67 -12.55
N ILE A 138 -10.93 1.51 -11.47
CA ILE A 138 -9.59 2.08 -11.26
C ILE A 138 -8.47 1.04 -11.37
N GLU A 139 -8.81 -0.22 -11.68
CA GLU A 139 -7.85 -1.31 -11.86
C GLU A 139 -6.75 -0.98 -12.88
N PRO A 140 -7.06 -0.37 -14.05
CA PRO A 140 -6.02 0.02 -15.01
C PRO A 140 -4.97 0.97 -14.40
N GLY A 141 -5.41 1.98 -13.66
CA GLY A 141 -4.57 2.94 -12.95
C GLY A 141 -3.64 2.27 -11.94
N ILE A 142 -4.20 1.38 -11.12
CA ILE A 142 -3.45 0.60 -10.13
C ILE A 142 -2.41 -0.29 -10.83
N LYS A 143 -2.78 -0.98 -11.92
CA LYS A 143 -1.87 -1.84 -12.68
C LYS A 143 -0.69 -1.07 -13.28
N ALA A 144 -0.91 0.14 -13.81
CA ALA A 144 0.20 0.96 -14.31
C ALA A 144 1.16 1.36 -13.19
N ALA A 145 0.64 1.76 -12.02
CA ALA A 145 1.46 2.07 -10.87
C ALA A 145 2.26 0.85 -10.37
N THR A 146 1.63 -0.34 -10.31
CA THR A 146 2.32 -1.58 -9.93
C THR A 146 3.45 -1.92 -10.91
N LYS A 147 3.22 -1.80 -12.24
CA LYS A 147 4.28 -2.02 -13.24
C LYS A 147 5.44 -1.03 -13.10
N ALA A 148 5.15 0.21 -12.72
CA ALA A 148 6.15 1.25 -12.48
C ALA A 148 7.09 0.94 -11.31
N TRP A 149 6.73 0.00 -10.43
CA TRP A 149 7.58 -0.44 -9.33
C TRP A 149 8.99 -0.83 -9.79
N SER A 150 9.12 -1.51 -10.93
CA SER A 150 10.42 -1.90 -11.50
C SER A 150 11.38 -0.71 -11.67
N THR A 151 10.86 0.44 -12.10
CA THR A 151 11.60 1.69 -12.24
C THR A 151 11.75 2.43 -10.91
N ILE A 152 10.68 2.50 -10.11
CA ILE A 152 10.66 3.20 -8.81
C ILE A 152 11.65 2.56 -7.84
N LYS A 153 11.71 1.21 -7.78
CA LYS A 153 12.63 0.44 -6.95
C LYS A 153 14.09 0.73 -7.27
N GLY A 154 14.42 1.14 -8.50
CA GLY A 154 15.77 1.61 -8.86
C GLY A 154 16.28 2.75 -7.98
N LYS A 155 15.38 3.52 -7.34
CA LYS A 155 15.72 4.58 -6.37
C LYS A 155 16.05 4.06 -4.96
N CYS A 156 15.94 2.76 -4.74
CA CYS A 156 16.22 2.11 -3.46
C CYS A 156 17.74 1.91 -3.30
N THR A 157 18.42 2.94 -2.82
CA THR A 157 19.90 2.97 -2.82
C THR A 157 20.57 2.29 -1.62
N LYS A 158 19.81 1.81 -0.63
CA LYS A 158 20.34 1.15 0.58
C LYS A 158 19.61 -0.15 0.88
N GLU A 159 20.36 -1.23 1.10
CA GLU A 159 19.83 -2.51 1.55
C GLU A 159 19.32 -2.47 3.01
N PRO A 160 18.31 -3.28 3.37
CA PRO A 160 17.56 -4.17 2.49
C PRO A 160 16.56 -3.39 1.63
N CYS A 161 16.54 -3.73 0.34
CA CYS A 161 15.48 -3.31 -0.56
C CYS A 161 14.53 -4.49 -0.78
N ILE A 162 13.35 -4.42 -0.16
CA ILE A 162 12.33 -5.45 -0.39
C ILE A 162 11.75 -5.27 -1.79
N ASP A 163 11.26 -6.35 -2.36
CA ASP A 163 10.45 -6.29 -3.56
C ASP A 163 8.99 -6.09 -3.19
N CYS A 164 8.48 -4.87 -3.31
CA CYS A 164 7.06 -4.56 -3.10
C CYS A 164 6.27 -4.78 -4.40
N ASN A 165 6.32 -6.01 -4.92
CA ASN A 165 5.47 -6.38 -6.04
C ASN A 165 4.07 -6.74 -5.50
N LEU A 166 3.12 -5.82 -5.68
CA LEU A 166 1.75 -5.92 -5.18
C LEU A 166 0.96 -7.13 -5.74
N GLU A 167 1.39 -7.70 -6.88
CA GLU A 167 0.82 -8.93 -7.45
C GLU A 167 1.24 -10.16 -6.64
N ASN A 168 2.46 -10.17 -6.09
CA ASN A 168 2.96 -11.30 -5.30
C ASN A 168 2.42 -11.29 -3.86
N LEU A 169 1.74 -10.22 -3.45
CA LEU A 169 1.19 -10.08 -2.11
C LEU A 169 -0.18 -10.74 -1.94
N ASP A 170 -0.85 -11.21 -3.00
CA ASP A 170 -2.25 -11.72 -2.95
C ASP A 170 -2.52 -12.80 -1.88
N ASN A 171 -1.49 -13.49 -1.39
CA ASN A 171 -1.62 -14.52 -0.36
C ASN A 171 -1.34 -14.02 1.08
N TYR A 172 -1.24 -12.71 1.31
CA TYR A 172 -0.99 -12.17 2.65
C TYR A 172 -2.16 -12.40 3.63
N GLU A 173 -3.36 -12.66 3.11
CA GLU A 173 -4.57 -12.79 3.91
C GLU A 173 -4.48 -13.91 4.96
N ASN A 174 -3.81 -15.00 4.59
CA ASN A 174 -3.60 -16.17 5.45
C ASN A 174 -2.27 -16.09 6.24
N CYS A 175 -1.61 -14.92 6.22
CA CYS A 175 -0.37 -14.74 6.94
C CYS A 175 -0.66 -14.57 8.44
N GLN A 176 -0.22 -15.55 9.23
CA GLN A 176 -0.30 -15.51 10.68
C GLN A 176 0.98 -14.96 11.31
N ILE A 177 0.87 -14.04 12.27
CA ILE A 177 2.03 -13.42 12.91
C ILE A 177 1.92 -13.47 14.44
N GLY A 178 3.06 -13.20 15.10
CA GLY A 178 3.10 -13.07 16.54
C GLY A 178 2.95 -14.38 17.32
N LYS A 179 2.73 -14.26 18.63
CA LYS A 179 2.65 -15.37 19.58
C LYS A 179 1.39 -16.21 19.38
N ASP A 180 0.27 -15.55 19.13
CA ASP A 180 -1.06 -16.17 19.09
C ASP A 180 -1.48 -16.56 17.65
N ASN A 181 -0.54 -16.47 16.70
CA ASN A 181 -0.76 -16.70 15.27
C ASN A 181 -1.92 -15.82 14.73
N ASP A 182 -1.91 -14.53 15.10
CA ASP A 182 -2.90 -13.56 14.64
C ASP A 182 -2.89 -13.47 13.11
N ASP A 183 -4.07 -13.65 12.50
CA ASP A 183 -4.25 -13.43 11.07
C ASP A 183 -4.06 -11.95 10.74
N VAL A 184 -3.18 -11.65 9.79
CA VAL A 184 -2.82 -10.27 9.44
C VAL A 184 -4.02 -9.48 8.93
N LYS A 185 -4.84 -10.03 8.01
CA LYS A 185 -5.92 -9.29 7.37
C LYS A 185 -6.98 -8.78 8.37
N PRO A 186 -7.53 -9.60 9.29
CA PRO A 186 -8.40 -9.11 10.36
C PRO A 186 -7.77 -7.98 11.18
N LYS A 187 -6.49 -8.09 11.55
CA LYS A 187 -5.78 -7.04 12.31
C LYS A 187 -5.60 -5.73 11.53
N LEU A 188 -5.36 -5.80 10.23
CA LEU A 188 -5.35 -4.60 9.40
C LEU A 188 -6.74 -3.97 9.33
N ASN A 189 -7.80 -4.78 9.16
CA ASN A 189 -9.18 -4.31 9.08
C ASN A 189 -9.62 -3.61 10.37
N GLU A 190 -9.34 -4.20 11.54
CA GLU A 190 -9.60 -3.59 12.85
C GLU A 190 -9.01 -2.16 12.96
N LEU A 191 -7.82 -1.95 12.40
CA LEU A 191 -7.17 -0.64 12.40
C LEU A 191 -7.83 0.33 11.40
N LEU A 192 -8.19 -0.14 10.21
CA LEU A 192 -8.79 0.69 9.15
C LEU A 192 -10.20 1.16 9.49
N THR A 193 -10.99 0.35 10.20
CA THR A 193 -12.37 0.68 10.63
C THR A 193 -12.43 1.18 12.07
N GLY A 194 -11.27 1.39 12.69
CA GLY A 194 -11.14 1.86 14.06
C GLY A 194 -10.57 3.28 14.12
N GLU A 195 -9.58 3.49 14.98
CA GLU A 195 -8.94 4.79 15.20
C GLU A 195 -8.43 5.47 13.93
N LYS A 196 -8.02 4.70 12.90
CA LYS A 196 -7.44 5.23 11.66
C LYS A 196 -8.45 5.49 10.55
N GLU A 197 -9.72 5.16 10.75
CA GLU A 197 -10.78 5.35 9.76
C GLU A 197 -10.81 6.79 9.19
N PRO A 198 -10.81 7.87 10.00
CA PRO A 198 -10.88 9.22 9.45
C PRO A 198 -9.66 9.59 8.59
N GLU A 199 -8.48 9.06 8.93
CA GLU A 199 -7.25 9.28 8.16
C GLU A 199 -7.30 8.56 6.82
N VAL A 200 -7.85 7.34 6.80
CA VAL A 200 -8.04 6.52 5.60
C VAL A 200 -9.07 7.17 4.69
N GLU A 201 -10.26 7.51 5.21
CA GLU A 201 -11.33 8.14 4.42
C GLU A 201 -10.88 9.44 3.77
N ARG A 202 -10.25 10.33 4.53
CA ARG A 202 -9.67 11.58 4.00
C ARG A 202 -8.62 11.33 2.92
N THR A 203 -7.90 10.21 3.01
CA THR A 203 -6.90 9.86 2.00
C THR A 203 -7.53 9.33 0.73
N LEU A 204 -8.70 8.68 0.84
CA LEU A 204 -9.42 8.11 -0.29
C LEU A 204 -10.44 9.07 -0.92
N THR A 205 -10.65 10.25 -0.33
CA THR A 205 -11.49 11.33 -0.90
C THR A 205 -11.26 11.58 -2.40
N PRO A 206 -10.02 11.66 -2.93
CA PRO A 206 -9.81 11.87 -4.36
C PRO A 206 -10.35 10.73 -5.25
N ILE A 207 -10.55 9.54 -4.70
CA ILE A 207 -11.15 8.39 -5.39
C ILE A 207 -12.68 8.42 -5.22
N THR A 208 -13.16 8.59 -3.99
CA THR A 208 -14.59 8.50 -3.68
C THR A 208 -15.38 9.70 -4.18
N GLU A 209 -14.78 10.89 -4.16
CA GLU A 209 -15.40 12.14 -4.61
C GLU A 209 -15.13 12.44 -6.09
N GLU A 210 -14.39 11.60 -6.81
CA GLU A 210 -14.24 11.73 -8.26
C GLU A 210 -15.61 11.77 -8.93
N LYS A 211 -15.78 12.62 -9.96
CA LYS A 211 -17.11 12.91 -10.53
C LYS A 211 -17.84 11.67 -10.99
N GLY A 212 -17.13 10.68 -11.53
CA GLY A 212 -17.74 9.43 -11.94
C GLY A 212 -18.27 8.58 -10.78
N ASN A 213 -17.73 8.73 -9.57
CA ASN A 213 -18.17 8.03 -8.35
C ASN A 213 -19.22 8.83 -7.54
N SER A 214 -19.08 10.15 -7.44
CA SER A 214 -19.87 10.98 -6.51
C SER A 214 -20.94 11.87 -7.17
N SER A 215 -20.83 12.17 -8.46
CA SER A 215 -21.71 13.15 -9.10
C SER A 215 -23.12 12.62 -9.29
N SER A 216 -24.12 13.50 -9.15
CA SER A 216 -25.49 13.26 -9.60
C SER A 216 -25.64 13.30 -11.13
N SER A 217 -24.65 13.83 -11.85
CA SER A 217 -24.68 13.92 -13.30
C SER A 217 -24.50 12.54 -13.95
N LEU A 218 -25.37 12.23 -14.91
CA LEU A 218 -25.38 10.95 -15.60
C LEU A 218 -24.14 10.74 -16.49
N CYS A 219 -23.64 11.80 -17.15
CA CYS A 219 -22.56 11.66 -18.13
C CYS A 219 -21.24 11.14 -17.51
N PRO A 220 -20.68 11.71 -16.42
CA PRO A 220 -19.50 11.18 -15.75
C PRO A 220 -19.67 9.72 -15.27
N ARG A 221 -20.85 9.38 -14.75
CA ARG A 221 -21.15 8.01 -14.31
C ARG A 221 -21.14 7.03 -15.47
N LEU A 222 -21.77 7.38 -16.60
CA LEU A 222 -21.77 6.55 -17.81
C LEU A 222 -20.37 6.36 -18.38
N GLN A 223 -19.51 7.39 -18.35
CA GLN A 223 -18.10 7.26 -18.77
C GLN A 223 -17.36 6.19 -17.96
N CYS A 224 -17.57 6.17 -16.64
CA CYS A 224 -16.99 5.16 -15.76
C CYS A 224 -17.59 3.77 -15.96
N LEU A 225 -18.92 3.64 -16.00
CA LEU A 225 -19.61 2.37 -16.18
C LEU A 225 -19.30 1.72 -17.53
N ALA A 226 -19.27 2.50 -18.62
CA ALA A 226 -18.95 1.98 -19.95
C ALA A 226 -17.57 1.34 -19.99
N SER A 227 -16.60 1.94 -19.30
CA SER A 227 -15.23 1.41 -19.22
C SER A 227 -15.15 0.13 -18.38
N ARG A 228 -15.91 0.05 -17.29
CA ARG A 228 -16.01 -1.17 -16.47
C ARG A 228 -16.63 -2.35 -17.24
N VAL A 229 -17.71 -2.11 -17.99
CA VAL A 229 -18.35 -3.14 -18.82
C VAL A 229 -17.40 -3.67 -19.88
N LYS A 230 -16.65 -2.78 -20.56
CA LYS A 230 -15.63 -3.20 -21.54
C LYS A 230 -14.56 -4.09 -20.90
N GLN A 231 -14.13 -3.78 -19.68
CA GLN A 231 -13.14 -4.59 -18.96
C GLN A 231 -13.69 -5.97 -18.57
N ALA A 232 -14.92 -6.04 -18.04
CA ALA A 232 -15.57 -7.31 -17.71
C ALA A 232 -15.71 -8.24 -18.93
N GLN A 233 -16.04 -7.66 -20.09
CA GLN A 233 -16.10 -8.38 -21.36
C GLN A 233 -14.71 -8.91 -21.79
N ALA A 234 -13.65 -8.13 -21.58
CA ALA A 234 -12.28 -8.54 -21.89
C ALA A 234 -11.74 -9.63 -20.94
N SER A 235 -12.22 -9.69 -19.70
CA SER A 235 -11.80 -10.71 -18.71
C SER A 235 -12.61 -12.01 -18.76
N GLY A 236 -13.59 -12.14 -19.68
CA GLY A 236 -14.41 -13.34 -19.81
C GLY A 236 -15.38 -13.57 -18.65
N THR A 237 -15.64 -12.54 -17.83
CA THR A 237 -16.61 -12.62 -16.73
C THR A 237 -17.99 -12.30 -17.29
N PRO A 238 -18.98 -13.23 -17.27
CA PRO A 238 -20.31 -12.93 -17.76
C PRO A 238 -20.96 -11.83 -16.91
N ASN A 239 -21.60 -10.86 -17.55
CA ASN A 239 -22.44 -9.89 -16.86
C ASN A 239 -23.66 -10.60 -16.26
N ALA A 240 -23.73 -10.69 -14.93
CA ALA A 240 -24.92 -10.60 -14.05
C ALA A 240 -24.63 -11.24 -12.69
#